data_AF-A0AAW7KIR2-F1
#
_entry.id   AF-A0AAW7KIR2-F1
#
_cell.length_a   1.000
_cell.length_b   1.000
_cell.length_c   1.000
_cell.angle_alpha   90.00
_cell.angle_beta   90.00
_cell.angle_gamma   90.00
#
_symmetry.space_group_name_H-M   'P 1'
#
loop_
_entity.id
_entity.type
_entity.pdbx_description
1 polymer ?
#
loop_
_entity_poly.entity_id
_entity_poly.type
_entity_poly.pdbx_seq_one_letter_code
_entity_poly.pdbx_strand_id
1 'polypeptide(L)'
;MGFFDKIKKAFSAEKKEEEKQEIVEETVDETPSDESAPAESKETAAEEAQTTPETAAEEVAETADLTDNAEMEKLADVEEALEEEPEEILTEETQEVVVEVPEEESSVVTPLAEPTDTQVSEEIEESKEEQVQEKYEKGLEKTRKTFGQRLNELFANFRSVDEDFFEELEETLIGADVGFDTSLKITEALRQEVKLRNVKKPAQVQNTIIEKMVDLYEEAGINENNAINLQPNGLTVILFVGVNGVGKTTSIGKLAHQYKLEGKKVLMAAADTFRAGAIDQLVVWGERAGVEVVRGNAGGDPAAVVFDAVERAKAEQADVLLVDTAGRLQNKVNLMKELEKIKRVIQREIPDAPHEVLLVVDATTGQNAMTQAKQFKETTDVTGLVLTKLDGTAKGGIVIAIRNELHLPVKLVGLGEGINDLEPFNANDFAMGLFKGLLKDV
;
A
#
# COMPACT_ATOMS: atom_id res chain seq x y z
N MET A 1 14.15 -23.62 -4.48
CA MET A 1 12.89 -23.67 -3.70
C MET A 1 12.01 -22.61 -4.30
N GLY A 2 10.87 -22.98 -4.88
CA GLY A 2 9.97 -22.03 -5.54
C GLY A 2 9.37 -21.05 -4.52
N PHE A 3 8.87 -19.91 -4.96
CA PHE A 3 8.24 -18.91 -4.09
C PHE A 3 7.05 -19.48 -3.32
N PHE A 4 6.23 -20.31 -3.98
CA PHE A 4 5.16 -21.04 -3.30
C PHE A 4 5.69 -22.03 -2.23
N ASP A 5 6.83 -22.68 -2.46
CA ASP A 5 7.47 -23.54 -1.46
C ASP A 5 7.94 -22.74 -0.25
N LYS A 6 8.42 -21.50 -0.45
CA LYS A 6 8.81 -20.60 0.64
C LYS A 6 7.60 -20.19 1.46
N ILE A 7 6.52 -19.79 0.79
CA ILE A 7 5.22 -19.49 1.42
C ILE A 7 4.75 -20.70 2.24
N LYS A 8 4.69 -21.89 1.65
CA LYS A 8 4.27 -23.11 2.33
C LYS A 8 5.19 -23.50 3.51
N LYS A 9 6.50 -23.28 3.37
CA LYS A 9 7.47 -23.52 4.44
C LYS A 9 7.29 -22.53 5.60
N ALA A 10 7.11 -21.24 5.30
CA ALA A 10 6.83 -20.22 6.32
C ALA A 10 5.55 -20.57 7.10
N PHE A 11 4.47 -20.95 6.40
CA PHE A 11 3.24 -21.40 7.06
C PHE A 11 3.40 -22.65 7.93
N SER A 12 4.18 -23.63 7.49
CA SER A 12 4.42 -24.85 8.26
C SER A 12 5.42 -24.66 9.41
N ALA A 13 6.20 -23.57 9.41
CA ALA A 13 7.07 -23.19 10.50
C ALA A 13 6.30 -22.45 11.61
N GLU A 14 5.50 -21.44 11.27
CA GLU A 14 4.65 -20.70 12.22
C GLU A 14 3.70 -21.63 12.98
N LYS A 15 3.04 -22.58 12.28
CA LYS A 15 2.13 -23.54 12.93
C LYS A 15 2.82 -24.43 13.96
N LYS A 16 4.10 -24.76 13.75
CA LYS A 16 4.91 -25.52 14.73
C LYS A 16 5.31 -24.67 15.92
N GLU A 17 5.36 -23.36 15.77
CA GLU A 17 5.58 -22.42 16.86
C GLU A 17 4.29 -22.16 17.63
N GLU A 18 3.16 -21.98 16.96
CA GLU A 18 1.83 -21.91 17.57
C GLU A 18 1.49 -23.20 18.34
N GLU A 19 1.66 -24.39 17.75
CA GLU A 19 1.47 -25.67 18.45
C GLU A 19 2.43 -25.80 19.65
N LYS A 20 3.67 -25.31 19.55
CA LYS A 20 4.60 -25.31 20.68
C LYS A 20 4.19 -24.32 21.78
N GLN A 21 3.64 -23.17 21.45
CA GLN A 21 3.13 -22.19 22.41
C GLN A 21 1.86 -22.69 23.10
N GLU A 22 0.95 -23.34 22.35
CA GLU A 22 -0.26 -23.97 22.90
C GLU A 22 0.08 -25.12 23.87
N ILE A 23 1.08 -25.96 23.53
CA ILE A 23 1.55 -27.05 24.42
C ILE A 23 2.23 -26.51 25.70
N VAL A 24 2.80 -25.29 25.66
CA VAL A 24 3.40 -24.64 26.84
C VAL A 24 2.32 -24.02 27.74
N GLU A 25 1.21 -23.52 27.19
CA GLU A 25 0.06 -23.07 28.00
C GLU A 25 -0.77 -24.22 28.57
N GLU A 26 -0.89 -25.35 27.88
CA GLU A 26 -1.68 -26.51 28.34
C GLU A 26 -0.98 -27.36 29.43
N THR A 27 0.29 -27.08 29.76
CA THR A 27 1.06 -27.85 30.77
C THR A 27 1.09 -27.23 32.17
N VAL A 28 0.25 -26.22 32.47
CA VAL A 28 0.11 -25.62 33.81
C VAL A 28 -1.34 -25.59 34.29
N ASP A 29 -2.05 -26.71 34.30
CA ASP A 29 -3.05 -26.97 35.35
C ASP A 29 -3.48 -28.45 35.41
N GLU A 30 -2.95 -29.19 36.39
CA GLU A 30 -3.63 -30.39 36.89
C GLU A 30 -3.41 -30.50 38.41
N THR A 31 -4.49 -30.35 39.18
CA THR A 31 -4.81 -31.28 40.29
C THR A 31 -6.32 -31.32 40.58
N PRO A 32 -6.83 -32.41 41.18
CA PRO A 32 -8.21 -32.89 40.96
C PRO A 32 -9.14 -32.72 42.19
N SER A 33 -10.46 -32.71 41.97
CA SER A 33 -11.42 -33.20 42.99
C SER A 33 -12.82 -33.53 42.43
N ASP A 34 -13.41 -34.51 43.09
CA ASP A 34 -14.54 -35.40 42.77
C ASP A 34 -15.99 -34.85 42.92
N GLU A 35 -16.90 -35.64 42.33
CA GLU A 35 -18.32 -35.93 42.67
C GLU A 35 -19.40 -34.83 42.74
N SER A 36 -20.39 -34.89 41.83
CA SER A 36 -21.70 -35.58 42.05
C SER A 36 -22.81 -35.11 41.08
N ALA A 37 -23.53 -36.07 40.51
CA ALA A 37 -24.83 -35.96 39.83
C ALA A 37 -25.96 -36.24 40.87
N PRO A 38 -27.30 -36.17 40.61
CA PRO A 38 -27.96 -36.29 39.29
C PRO A 38 -29.32 -35.55 39.02
N ALA A 39 -29.66 -35.51 37.72
CA ALA A 39 -30.96 -35.82 37.06
C ALA A 39 -32.21 -34.88 37.03
N GLU A 40 -32.93 -35.09 35.91
CA GLU A 40 -34.33 -34.78 35.52
C GLU A 40 -34.70 -33.35 35.05
N SER A 41 -35.59 -33.07 34.09
CA SER A 41 -36.20 -33.78 32.93
C SER A 41 -37.18 -32.81 32.21
N LYS A 42 -37.35 -32.97 30.89
CA LYS A 42 -38.56 -32.75 30.02
C LYS A 42 -39.36 -31.42 30.00
N GLU A 43 -39.65 -30.95 28.78
CA GLU A 43 -40.96 -30.70 28.11
C GLU A 43 -40.74 -29.70 26.93
N THR A 44 -40.93 -29.99 25.63
CA THR A 44 -42.12 -30.27 24.77
C THR A 44 -43.13 -29.13 24.56
N ALA A 45 -43.26 -28.66 23.31
CA ALA A 45 -44.47 -28.25 22.53
C ALA A 45 -44.01 -27.23 21.45
N ALA A 46 -44.15 -27.34 20.12
CA ALA A 46 -45.15 -27.88 19.18
C ALA A 46 -46.48 -27.10 19.09
N GLU A 47 -46.66 -26.29 18.03
CA GLU A 47 -47.89 -26.04 17.23
C GLU A 47 -47.49 -25.10 16.05
N GLU A 48 -47.56 -25.47 14.76
CA GLU A 48 -48.72 -25.49 13.82
C GLU A 48 -49.44 -24.13 13.69
N ALA A 49 -49.88 -23.59 12.54
CA ALA A 49 -50.01 -24.02 11.14
C ALA A 49 -50.37 -22.81 10.24
N GLN A 50 -50.14 -22.95 8.92
CA GLN A 50 -50.95 -22.52 7.73
C GLN A 50 -51.67 -21.14 7.73
N THR A 51 -51.65 -20.29 6.68
CA THR A 51 -52.19 -20.49 5.32
C THR A 51 -51.85 -19.30 4.40
N THR A 52 -51.60 -19.56 3.11
CA THR A 52 -51.89 -18.68 1.95
C THR A 52 -53.35 -18.93 1.50
N PRO A 53 -54.08 -18.11 0.69
CA PRO A 53 -53.60 -17.58 -0.61
C PRO A 53 -54.24 -16.29 -1.22
N GLU A 54 -53.70 -15.95 -2.39
CA GLU A 54 -54.35 -15.46 -3.63
C GLU A 54 -54.70 -13.98 -3.92
N THR A 55 -54.22 -13.58 -5.12
CA THR A 55 -54.84 -12.77 -6.20
C THR A 55 -55.00 -11.25 -6.05
N ALA A 56 -54.41 -10.47 -6.96
CA ALA A 56 -55.01 -10.06 -8.24
C ALA A 56 -54.19 -8.92 -8.90
N ALA A 57 -54.14 -8.93 -10.22
CA ALA A 57 -53.55 -7.90 -11.09
C ALA A 57 -54.56 -6.77 -11.37
N GLU A 58 -54.08 -5.55 -11.67
CA GLU A 58 -54.40 -4.79 -12.91
C GLU A 58 -53.62 -3.47 -13.01
N GLU A 59 -53.39 -3.05 -14.25
CA GLU A 59 -52.73 -1.84 -14.75
C GLU A 59 -53.46 -0.52 -14.38
N VAL A 60 -52.77 0.63 -14.53
CA VAL A 60 -53.02 1.67 -15.57
C VAL A 60 -52.07 2.88 -15.35
N ALA A 61 -51.50 3.35 -16.49
CA ALA A 61 -51.02 4.68 -16.94
C ALA A 61 -51.15 5.91 -16.00
N GLU A 62 -50.46 7.07 -16.15
CA GLU A 62 -49.84 7.75 -17.28
C GLU A 62 -49.10 9.02 -16.73
N THR A 63 -47.98 9.41 -17.36
CA THR A 63 -47.46 10.78 -17.64
C THR A 63 -47.40 11.91 -16.58
N ALA A 64 -46.20 12.53 -16.47
CA ALA A 64 -45.96 13.98 -16.60
C ALA A 64 -44.42 14.22 -16.73
N ASP A 65 -43.94 14.59 -17.94
CA ASP A 65 -43.43 15.94 -18.33
C ASP A 65 -42.21 16.44 -17.54
N LEU A 66 -41.00 16.45 -18.14
CA LEU A 66 -40.36 17.56 -18.87
C LEU A 66 -40.18 18.81 -17.98
N THR A 67 -38.96 19.30 -17.75
CA THR A 67 -38.25 20.14 -18.72
C THR A 67 -36.82 20.47 -18.27
N ASP A 68 -35.92 20.49 -19.26
CA ASP A 68 -34.63 21.15 -19.28
C ASP A 68 -34.73 22.65 -18.95
N ASN A 69 -33.66 23.23 -18.40
CA ASN A 69 -33.28 24.59 -18.74
C ASN A 69 -31.78 24.84 -18.56
N ALA A 70 -31.14 25.23 -19.65
CA ALA A 70 -29.81 25.78 -19.74
C ALA A 70 -29.89 27.31 -19.92
N GLU A 71 -28.77 27.97 -19.58
CA GLU A 71 -28.36 29.34 -19.90
C GLU A 71 -29.03 30.50 -19.13
N MET A 72 -28.22 31.28 -18.40
CA MET A 72 -27.81 32.63 -18.87
C MET A 72 -26.82 33.28 -17.87
N GLU A 73 -25.56 33.46 -18.30
CA GLU A 73 -24.62 34.42 -17.71
C GLU A 73 -24.92 35.83 -18.24
N LYS A 74 -24.97 36.84 -17.35
CA LYS A 74 -24.37 38.17 -17.57
C LYS A 74 -24.52 39.12 -16.36
N LEU A 75 -23.38 39.76 -16.06
CA LEU A 75 -23.16 41.15 -15.62
C LEU A 75 -23.27 41.55 -14.12
N ALA A 76 -22.07 41.79 -13.57
CA ALA A 76 -21.54 43.07 -13.06
C ALA A 76 -21.90 43.58 -11.64
N ASP A 77 -20.81 43.66 -10.85
CA ASP A 77 -20.34 44.73 -9.97
C ASP A 77 -20.97 45.05 -8.60
N VAL A 78 -20.03 45.36 -7.68
CA VAL A 78 -20.10 45.98 -6.34
C VAL A 78 -20.52 44.98 -5.24
N GLU A 79 -19.75 44.70 -4.18
CA GLU A 79 -19.31 45.65 -3.16
C GLU A 79 -18.22 45.05 -2.24
N GLU A 80 -17.37 45.94 -1.77
CA GLU A 80 -16.30 45.80 -0.79
C GLU A 80 -16.89 45.71 0.62
N ALA A 81 -16.54 44.67 1.40
CA ALA A 81 -16.73 44.68 2.84
C ALA A 81 -15.62 43.86 3.51
N LEU A 82 -14.73 44.61 4.16
CA LEU A 82 -13.78 44.15 5.16
C LEU A 82 -14.55 43.57 6.36
N GLU A 83 -14.21 42.34 6.75
CA GLU A 83 -14.44 41.85 8.11
C GLU A 83 -13.08 41.41 8.67
N GLU A 84 -12.50 42.30 9.49
CA GLU A 84 -11.47 41.97 10.46
C GLU A 84 -12.14 41.24 11.64
N GLU A 85 -11.59 40.10 12.02
CA GLU A 85 -11.82 39.47 13.33
C GLU A 85 -10.45 39.27 14.01
N PRO A 86 -10.37 39.44 15.34
CA PRO A 86 -9.14 39.84 16.03
C PRO A 86 -8.20 38.68 16.35
N GLU A 87 -6.91 39.00 16.36
CA GLU A 87 -5.83 38.20 16.95
C GLU A 87 -6.03 38.06 18.47
N GLU A 88 -6.19 36.83 18.96
CA GLU A 88 -6.01 36.50 20.38
C GLU A 88 -4.56 36.09 20.64
N ILE A 89 -3.89 36.96 21.40
CA ILE A 89 -2.53 36.85 21.90
C ILE A 89 -2.53 35.83 23.05
N LEU A 90 -1.88 34.67 22.85
CA LEU A 90 -1.48 33.79 23.94
C LEU A 90 -0.01 34.02 24.24
N THR A 91 0.23 34.55 25.43
CA THR A 91 1.53 34.85 26.04
C THR A 91 2.37 33.59 26.23
N GLU A 92 3.59 33.62 25.70
CA GLU A 92 4.69 32.69 26.02
C GLU A 92 5.11 32.83 27.49
N GLU A 93 5.01 31.76 28.27
CA GLU A 93 5.86 31.57 29.45
C GLU A 93 7.15 30.89 29.01
N THR A 94 8.23 31.67 29.06
CA THR A 94 9.61 31.22 28.87
C THR A 94 10.08 30.54 30.17
N GLN A 95 10.28 29.22 30.12
CA GLN A 95 11.10 28.52 31.12
C GLN A 95 12.51 28.36 30.59
N GLU A 96 13.43 29.11 31.20
CA GLU A 96 14.87 28.94 31.08
C GLU A 96 15.27 27.55 31.59
N VAL A 97 15.84 26.71 30.71
CA VAL A 97 16.60 25.53 31.13
C VAL A 97 18.07 25.82 30.94
N VAL A 98 18.74 25.94 32.08
CA VAL A 98 20.19 26.14 32.23
C VAL A 98 20.93 24.94 31.67
N VAL A 99 21.89 25.21 30.78
CA VAL A 99 22.86 24.26 30.25
C VAL A 99 23.88 23.92 31.34
N GLU A 100 23.97 22.65 31.73
CA GLU A 100 25.11 22.12 32.48
C GLU A 100 25.77 20.99 31.67
N VAL A 101 27.01 21.25 31.26
CA VAL A 101 27.96 20.25 30.77
C VAL A 101 28.89 19.91 31.94
N PRO A 102 29.18 18.63 32.18
CA PRO A 102 30.55 18.23 32.51
C PRO A 102 30.97 17.06 31.61
N GLU A 103 31.98 17.24 30.75
CA GLU A 103 33.40 16.95 30.98
C GLU A 103 33.73 15.47 31.29
N GLU A 104 34.62 14.95 30.45
CA GLU A 104 35.14 13.58 30.41
C GLU A 104 35.89 13.19 31.68
N GLU A 105 35.77 11.92 32.09
CA GLU A 105 36.88 11.21 32.72
C GLU A 105 37.12 9.84 32.09
N SER A 106 38.35 9.70 31.63
CA SER A 106 39.04 8.49 31.19
C SER A 106 39.03 7.39 32.26
N SER A 107 38.75 6.14 31.86
CA SER A 107 39.37 4.99 32.52
C SER A 107 39.61 3.80 31.59
N VAL A 108 40.90 3.63 31.27
CA VAL A 108 41.70 2.39 31.24
C VAL A 108 41.20 1.20 30.39
N VAL A 109 41.95 0.98 29.31
CA VAL A 109 42.01 -0.24 28.47
C VAL A 109 42.86 -1.33 29.15
N THR A 110 42.44 -2.60 29.06
CA THR A 110 43.21 -3.81 28.60
C THR A 110 42.63 -5.13 29.21
N PRO A 111 42.81 -6.33 28.58
CA PRO A 111 41.97 -6.83 27.50
C PRO A 111 41.53 -8.31 27.72
N LEU A 112 40.84 -8.87 26.71
CA LEU A 112 40.68 -10.32 26.44
C LEU A 112 39.46 -11.05 27.03
N ALA A 113 38.35 -11.01 26.29
CA ALA A 113 37.53 -12.18 25.98
C ALA A 113 36.70 -11.85 24.72
N GLU A 114 36.89 -12.60 23.64
CA GLU A 114 35.99 -12.58 22.49
C GLU A 114 34.63 -13.17 22.90
N PRO A 115 33.52 -12.56 22.45
CA PRO A 115 32.38 -13.36 22.02
C PRO A 115 31.99 -12.99 20.59
N THR A 116 32.00 -14.02 19.74
CA THR A 116 31.06 -14.27 18.62
C THR A 116 30.15 -13.10 18.21
N ASP A 117 30.65 -12.28 17.28
CA ASP A 117 29.97 -11.11 16.69
C ASP A 117 28.93 -11.49 15.60
N THR A 118 28.62 -12.78 15.45
CA THR A 118 27.74 -13.29 14.36
C THR A 118 26.32 -13.62 14.85
N GLN A 119 26.13 -13.95 16.13
CA GLN A 119 24.80 -14.35 16.64
C GLN A 119 23.90 -13.14 16.98
N VAL A 120 24.50 -12.02 17.39
CA VAL A 120 23.75 -10.79 17.74
C VAL A 120 23.27 -10.06 16.48
N SER A 121 24.01 -10.14 15.38
CA SER A 121 23.59 -9.56 14.10
C SER A 121 22.44 -10.31 13.45
N GLU A 122 22.43 -11.65 13.56
CA GLU A 122 21.36 -12.49 13.00
C GLU A 122 20.04 -12.30 13.75
N GLU A 123 20.04 -12.28 15.10
CA GLU A 123 18.83 -12.02 15.90
C GLU A 123 18.19 -10.64 15.62
N ILE A 124 19.00 -9.60 15.35
CA ILE A 124 18.50 -8.26 15.04
C ILE A 124 17.89 -8.20 13.64
N GLU A 125 18.48 -8.88 12.65
CA GLU A 125 17.92 -8.96 11.29
C GLU A 125 16.62 -9.77 11.27
N GLU A 126 16.58 -10.91 11.96
CA GLU A 126 15.39 -11.77 12.06
C GLU A 126 14.23 -11.02 12.71
N SER A 127 14.49 -10.27 13.81
CA SER A 127 13.47 -9.44 14.46
C SER A 127 12.92 -8.29 13.59
N LYS A 128 13.69 -7.81 12.61
CA LYS A 128 13.24 -6.77 11.67
C LYS A 128 12.40 -7.36 10.55
N GLU A 129 12.80 -8.51 10.02
CA GLU A 129 12.02 -9.24 9.01
C GLU A 129 10.65 -9.62 9.57
N GLU A 130 10.58 -10.10 10.82
CA GLU A 130 9.33 -10.37 11.53
C GLU A 130 8.44 -9.12 11.63
N GLN A 131 9.00 -7.98 12.05
CA GLN A 131 8.24 -6.73 12.14
C GLN A 131 7.71 -6.24 10.79
N VAL A 132 8.48 -6.40 9.71
CA VAL A 132 8.04 -6.05 8.35
C VAL A 132 6.90 -6.97 7.94
N GLN A 133 7.04 -8.28 8.18
CA GLN A 133 6.01 -9.26 7.86
C GLN A 133 4.70 -8.98 8.64
N GLU A 134 4.78 -8.64 9.93
CA GLU A 134 3.62 -8.24 10.73
C GLU A 134 2.91 -7.01 10.14
N LYS A 135 3.66 -6.01 9.65
CA LYS A 135 3.07 -4.85 8.96
C LYS A 135 2.34 -5.26 7.69
N TYR A 136 2.92 -6.16 6.89
CA TYR A 136 2.26 -6.69 5.69
C TYR A 136 0.96 -7.40 6.03
N GLU A 137 0.97 -8.25 7.07
CA GLU A 137 -0.22 -8.99 7.50
C GLU A 137 -1.32 -8.07 8.00
N LYS A 138 -0.97 -7.08 8.82
CA LYS A 138 -1.92 -6.09 9.32
C LYS A 138 -2.45 -5.21 8.19
N GLY A 139 -1.56 -4.73 7.32
CA GLY A 139 -1.91 -3.88 6.18
C GLY A 139 -2.78 -4.59 5.14
N LEU A 140 -2.68 -5.92 5.01
CA LEU A 140 -3.45 -6.70 4.04
C LEU A 140 -4.64 -7.44 4.66
N GLU A 141 -4.85 -7.35 5.97
CA GLU A 141 -5.85 -8.12 6.72
C GLU A 141 -7.27 -7.98 6.12
N LYS A 142 -7.69 -6.76 5.79
CA LYS A 142 -9.02 -6.51 5.20
C LYS A 142 -9.16 -7.15 3.82
N THR A 143 -8.17 -6.97 2.94
CA THR A 143 -8.16 -7.61 1.62
C THR A 143 -8.18 -9.13 1.74
N ARG A 144 -7.35 -9.70 2.62
CA ARG A 144 -7.29 -11.13 2.89
C ARG A 144 -8.64 -11.67 3.39
N LYS A 145 -9.28 -11.00 4.35
CA LYS A 145 -10.60 -11.41 4.88
C LYS A 145 -11.67 -11.42 3.79
N THR A 146 -11.80 -10.32 3.03
CA THR A 146 -12.82 -10.23 1.97
C THR A 146 -12.56 -11.21 0.83
N PHE A 147 -11.32 -11.32 0.37
CA PHE A 147 -10.95 -12.26 -0.68
C PHE A 147 -11.16 -13.71 -0.21
N GLY A 148 -10.75 -14.03 1.02
CA GLY A 148 -10.94 -15.33 1.62
C GLY A 148 -12.40 -15.72 1.81
N GLN A 149 -13.26 -14.80 2.21
CA GLN A 149 -14.70 -15.01 2.31
C GLN A 149 -15.29 -15.37 0.95
N ARG A 150 -14.99 -14.61 -0.10
CA ARG A 150 -15.47 -14.89 -1.46
C ARG A 150 -14.99 -16.23 -2.00
N LEU A 151 -13.71 -16.58 -1.78
CA LEU A 151 -13.21 -17.89 -2.16
C LEU A 151 -13.92 -19.01 -1.38
N ASN A 152 -14.16 -18.85 -0.08
CA ASN A 152 -14.86 -19.86 0.70
C ASN A 152 -16.33 -20.01 0.26
N GLU A 153 -17.01 -18.91 -0.09
CA GLU A 153 -18.36 -18.93 -0.67
C GLU A 153 -18.39 -19.68 -2.00
N LEU A 154 -17.44 -19.37 -2.90
CA LEU A 154 -17.25 -20.09 -4.16
C LEU A 154 -17.10 -21.61 -3.90
N PHE A 155 -16.17 -22.01 -3.02
CA PHE A 155 -15.98 -23.43 -2.72
C PHE A 155 -17.15 -24.11 -1.98
N ALA A 156 -18.01 -23.34 -1.29
CA ALA A 156 -19.21 -23.88 -0.65
C ALA A 156 -20.33 -24.14 -1.66
N ASN A 157 -20.41 -23.33 -2.72
CA ASN A 157 -21.43 -23.44 -3.76
C ASN A 157 -21.16 -24.59 -4.74
N PHE A 158 -19.88 -24.92 -4.97
CA PHE A 158 -19.49 -25.95 -5.95
C PHE A 158 -19.07 -27.28 -5.31
N ARG A 159 -19.68 -28.36 -5.79
CA ARG A 159 -19.31 -29.74 -5.41
C ARG A 159 -18.22 -30.34 -6.29
N SER A 160 -18.04 -29.80 -7.49
CA SER A 160 -17.06 -30.20 -8.50
C SER A 160 -16.35 -28.97 -9.05
N VAL A 161 -15.15 -29.19 -9.59
CA VAL A 161 -14.33 -28.15 -10.24
C VAL A 161 -14.55 -28.32 -11.75
N ASP A 162 -15.61 -27.72 -12.25
CA ASP A 162 -16.08 -27.74 -13.63
C ASP A 162 -16.00 -26.35 -14.28
N GLU A 163 -16.55 -26.17 -15.48
CA GLU A 163 -16.45 -24.89 -16.20
C GLU A 163 -17.22 -23.77 -15.47
N ASP A 164 -18.38 -24.07 -14.89
CA ASP A 164 -19.18 -23.12 -14.10
C ASP A 164 -18.37 -22.60 -12.90
N PHE A 165 -17.60 -23.45 -12.23
CA PHE A 165 -16.67 -23.03 -11.17
C PHE A 165 -15.62 -22.01 -11.67
N PHE A 166 -15.06 -22.22 -12.86
CA PHE A 166 -14.04 -21.31 -13.41
C PHE A 166 -14.63 -19.97 -13.85
N GLU A 167 -15.88 -19.95 -14.34
CA GLU A 167 -16.61 -18.72 -14.64
C GLU A 167 -16.87 -17.91 -13.37
N GLU A 168 -17.37 -18.53 -12.29
CA GLU A 168 -17.63 -17.83 -11.03
C GLU A 168 -16.32 -17.41 -10.32
N LEU A 169 -15.24 -18.17 -10.49
CA LEU A 169 -13.90 -17.76 -10.06
C LEU A 169 -13.42 -16.50 -10.80
N GLU A 170 -13.66 -16.41 -12.10
CA GLU A 170 -13.31 -15.24 -12.91
C GLU A 170 -14.05 -13.99 -12.42
N GLU A 171 -15.36 -14.11 -12.23
CA GLU A 171 -16.20 -13.04 -11.68
C GLU A 171 -15.72 -12.61 -10.28
N THR A 172 -15.34 -13.58 -9.44
CA THR A 172 -14.79 -13.32 -8.10
C THR A 172 -13.50 -12.50 -8.16
N LEU A 173 -12.58 -12.86 -9.07
CA LEU A 173 -11.31 -12.15 -9.25
C LEU A 173 -11.53 -10.74 -9.81
N ILE A 174 -12.45 -10.57 -10.77
CA ILE A 174 -12.84 -9.26 -11.30
C ILE A 174 -13.41 -8.39 -10.17
N GLY A 175 -14.32 -8.94 -9.38
CA GLY A 175 -14.91 -8.26 -8.22
C GLY A 175 -13.88 -7.90 -7.14
N ALA A 176 -12.73 -8.58 -7.11
CA ALA A 176 -11.60 -8.30 -6.22
C ALA A 176 -10.60 -7.27 -6.80
N ASP A 177 -10.97 -6.58 -7.88
CA ASP A 177 -10.16 -5.57 -8.57
C ASP A 177 -8.88 -6.12 -9.24
N VAL A 178 -8.79 -7.43 -9.50
CA VAL A 178 -7.68 -8.05 -10.26
C VAL A 178 -7.71 -7.65 -11.75
N GLY A 179 -8.86 -7.20 -12.24
CA GLY A 179 -9.04 -6.72 -13.61
C GLY A 179 -9.30 -7.84 -14.62
N PHE A 180 -10.09 -7.55 -15.65
CA PHE A 180 -10.60 -8.54 -16.60
C PHE A 180 -9.50 -9.38 -17.26
N ASP A 181 -8.54 -8.74 -17.93
CA ASP A 181 -7.49 -9.46 -18.67
C ASP A 181 -6.61 -10.34 -17.77
N THR A 182 -6.37 -9.89 -16.54
CA THR A 182 -5.55 -10.66 -15.58
C THR A 182 -6.37 -11.80 -14.97
N SER A 183 -7.63 -11.57 -14.64
CA SER A 183 -8.55 -12.62 -14.18
C SER A 183 -8.69 -13.73 -15.21
N LEU A 184 -8.91 -13.39 -16.49
CA LEU A 184 -9.02 -14.36 -17.58
C LEU A 184 -7.74 -15.19 -17.73
N LYS A 185 -6.57 -14.54 -17.70
CA LYS A 185 -5.27 -15.25 -17.73
C LYS A 185 -5.12 -16.21 -16.55
N ILE A 186 -5.48 -15.78 -15.34
CA ILE A 186 -5.41 -16.59 -14.12
C ILE A 186 -6.34 -17.81 -14.24
N THR A 187 -7.60 -17.61 -14.62
CA THR A 187 -8.58 -18.71 -14.71
C THR A 187 -8.26 -19.70 -15.82
N GLU A 188 -7.79 -19.23 -16.98
CA GLU A 188 -7.34 -20.11 -18.07
C GLU A 188 -6.12 -20.94 -17.68
N ALA A 189 -5.11 -20.33 -17.05
CA ALA A 189 -3.93 -21.04 -16.57
C ALA A 189 -4.29 -22.08 -15.51
N LEU A 190 -5.20 -21.74 -14.60
CA LEU A 190 -5.70 -22.66 -13.58
C LEU A 190 -6.49 -23.83 -14.16
N ARG A 191 -7.36 -23.56 -15.14
CA ARG A 191 -8.12 -24.59 -15.85
C ARG A 191 -7.19 -25.64 -16.46
N GLN A 192 -6.08 -25.22 -17.05
CA GLN A 192 -5.08 -26.13 -17.61
C GLN A 192 -4.35 -26.91 -16.51
N GLU A 193 -3.93 -26.25 -15.43
CA GLU A 193 -3.19 -26.88 -14.33
C GLU A 193 -4.03 -27.92 -13.59
N VAL A 194 -5.28 -27.61 -13.26
CA VAL A 194 -6.21 -28.53 -12.59
C VAL A 194 -6.46 -29.78 -13.44
N LYS A 195 -6.63 -29.61 -14.76
CA LYS A 195 -6.78 -30.72 -15.71
C LYS A 195 -5.51 -31.58 -15.76
N LEU A 196 -4.33 -30.96 -15.75
CA LEU A 196 -3.03 -31.65 -15.82
C LEU A 196 -2.70 -32.42 -14.53
N ARG A 197 -2.92 -31.81 -13.37
CA ARG A 197 -2.68 -32.42 -12.04
C ARG A 197 -3.82 -33.33 -11.58
N ASN A 198 -4.93 -33.38 -12.32
CA ASN A 198 -6.16 -34.13 -11.98
C ASN A 198 -6.64 -33.81 -10.55
N VAL A 199 -6.63 -32.53 -10.21
CA VAL A 199 -7.00 -32.05 -8.87
C VAL A 199 -8.51 -32.14 -8.69
N LYS A 200 -8.95 -32.86 -7.65
CA LYS A 200 -10.39 -33.10 -7.40
C LYS A 200 -10.87 -32.57 -6.07
N LYS A 201 -9.97 -32.28 -5.13
CA LYS A 201 -10.33 -31.80 -3.80
C LYS A 201 -10.37 -30.26 -3.78
N PRO A 202 -11.42 -29.62 -3.23
CA PRO A 202 -11.51 -28.17 -3.11
C PRO A 202 -10.27 -27.51 -2.47
N ALA A 203 -9.75 -28.09 -1.39
CA ALA A 203 -8.54 -27.59 -0.72
C ALA A 203 -7.30 -27.60 -1.63
N GLN A 204 -7.15 -28.61 -2.48
CA GLN A 204 -6.06 -28.68 -3.44
C GLN A 204 -6.21 -27.64 -4.55
N VAL A 205 -7.44 -27.40 -5.01
CA VAL A 205 -7.72 -26.36 -6.01
C VAL A 205 -7.44 -24.99 -5.42
N GLN A 206 -7.87 -24.71 -4.19
CA GLN A 206 -7.57 -23.46 -3.49
C GLN A 206 -6.06 -23.19 -3.41
N ASN A 207 -5.27 -24.18 -3.02
CA ASN A 207 -3.82 -24.07 -2.99
C ASN A 207 -3.22 -23.85 -4.40
N THR A 208 -3.79 -24.50 -5.43
CA THR A 208 -3.37 -24.33 -6.83
C THR A 208 -3.69 -22.92 -7.36
N ILE A 209 -4.83 -22.34 -6.97
CA ILE A 209 -5.19 -20.93 -7.28
C ILE A 209 -4.12 -19.99 -6.73
N ILE A 210 -3.79 -20.14 -5.46
CA ILE A 210 -2.79 -19.30 -4.78
C ILE A 210 -1.41 -19.46 -5.43
N GLU A 211 -1.00 -20.70 -5.70
CA GLU A 211 0.25 -21.01 -6.42
C GLU A 211 0.30 -20.30 -7.78
N LYS A 212 -0.76 -20.37 -8.59
CA LYS A 212 -0.79 -19.70 -9.90
C LYS A 212 -0.82 -18.19 -9.84
N MET A 213 -1.53 -17.60 -8.87
CA MET A 213 -1.53 -16.14 -8.71
C MET A 213 -0.13 -15.63 -8.36
N VAL A 214 0.59 -16.37 -7.53
CA VAL A 214 1.99 -16.14 -7.20
C VAL A 214 2.89 -16.29 -8.43
N ASP A 215 2.79 -17.42 -9.13
CA ASP A 215 3.62 -17.71 -10.31
C ASP A 215 3.46 -16.60 -11.36
N LEU A 216 2.22 -16.20 -11.66
CA LEU A 216 1.94 -15.14 -12.63
C LEU A 216 2.51 -13.79 -12.19
N TYR A 217 2.50 -13.51 -10.89
CA TYR A 217 3.11 -12.30 -10.35
C TYR A 217 4.63 -12.31 -10.48
N GLU A 218 5.28 -13.47 -10.27
CA GLU A 218 6.71 -13.64 -10.46
C GLU A 218 7.11 -13.57 -11.93
N GLU A 219 6.39 -14.28 -12.80
CA GLU A 219 6.63 -14.33 -14.24
C GLU A 219 6.59 -12.95 -14.88
N ALA A 220 5.59 -12.13 -14.51
CA ALA A 220 5.49 -10.74 -14.94
C ALA A 220 6.69 -9.88 -14.49
N GLY A 221 7.39 -10.32 -13.43
CA GLY A 221 8.44 -9.61 -12.72
C GLY A 221 9.87 -10.02 -12.98
N ILE A 222 10.13 -11.09 -13.75
CA ILE A 222 11.46 -11.72 -13.88
C ILE A 222 12.57 -10.73 -14.28
N ASN A 223 12.23 -9.72 -15.07
CA ASN A 223 13.19 -8.72 -15.57
C ASN A 223 13.04 -7.35 -14.91
N GLU A 224 12.28 -7.27 -13.82
CA GLU A 224 12.00 -6.03 -13.11
C GLU A 224 12.77 -5.98 -11.80
N ASN A 225 13.23 -4.78 -11.43
CA ASN A 225 13.83 -4.55 -10.11
C ASN A 225 12.83 -3.81 -9.22
N ASN A 226 12.42 -4.42 -8.11
CA ASN A 226 11.56 -3.78 -7.12
C ASN A 226 12.32 -2.79 -6.21
N ALA A 227 13.66 -2.82 -6.18
CA ALA A 227 14.45 -1.85 -5.41
C ALA A 227 14.47 -0.48 -6.09
N ILE A 228 14.53 0.58 -5.28
CA ILE A 228 14.77 1.95 -5.75
C ILE A 228 16.18 2.04 -6.32
N ASN A 229 16.32 2.65 -7.50
CA ASN A 229 17.58 2.89 -8.19
C ASN A 229 18.40 4.02 -7.53
N LEU A 230 18.87 3.76 -6.31
CA LEU A 230 19.79 4.63 -5.59
C LEU A 230 21.15 4.67 -6.28
N GLN A 231 21.74 5.85 -6.37
CA GLN A 231 23.07 6.08 -6.94
C GLN A 231 24.12 6.05 -5.82
N PRO A 232 24.97 5.01 -5.71
CA PRO A 232 25.88 4.87 -4.57
C PRO A 232 26.97 5.95 -4.47
N ASN A 233 27.29 6.61 -5.59
CA ASN A 233 28.37 7.58 -5.71
C ASN A 233 27.87 8.95 -6.19
N GLY A 234 26.58 9.26 -6.02
CA GLY A 234 26.01 10.51 -6.52
C GLY A 234 24.62 10.80 -5.96
N LEU A 235 24.13 12.00 -6.27
CA LEU A 235 22.80 12.42 -5.86
C LEU A 235 21.72 11.59 -6.56
N THR A 236 20.87 10.93 -5.80
CA THR A 236 19.68 10.26 -6.33
C THR A 236 18.48 11.22 -6.36
N VAL A 237 18.08 11.68 -7.54
CA VAL A 237 16.82 12.43 -7.71
C VAL A 237 15.63 11.48 -7.96
N ILE A 238 14.62 11.56 -7.09
CA ILE A 238 13.36 10.78 -7.16
C ILE A 238 12.19 11.75 -7.35
N LEU A 239 11.47 11.61 -8.46
CA LEU A 239 10.31 12.43 -8.82
C LEU A 239 9.01 11.68 -8.49
N PHE A 240 8.17 12.24 -7.61
CA PHE A 240 6.89 11.64 -7.24
C PHE A 240 5.77 12.25 -8.06
N VAL A 241 5.04 11.41 -8.78
CA VAL A 241 3.89 11.82 -9.62
C VAL A 241 2.64 11.02 -9.24
N GLY A 242 1.47 11.49 -9.69
CA GLY A 242 0.19 10.85 -9.39
C GLY A 242 -0.89 11.86 -9.05
N VAL A 243 -2.14 11.40 -8.92
CA VAL A 243 -3.28 12.31 -8.73
C VAL A 243 -3.34 12.88 -7.30
N ASN A 244 -4.20 13.86 -7.06
CA ASN A 244 -4.38 14.40 -5.72
C ASN A 244 -5.02 13.37 -4.78
N GLY A 245 -4.62 13.36 -3.50
CA GLY A 245 -5.23 12.52 -2.46
C GLY A 245 -4.74 11.06 -2.42
N VAL A 246 -3.88 10.64 -3.35
CA VAL A 246 -3.29 9.28 -3.36
C VAL A 246 -2.14 9.08 -2.36
N GLY A 247 -1.76 10.12 -1.63
CA GLY A 247 -0.71 10.02 -0.61
C GLY A 247 0.73 10.30 -1.09
N LYS A 248 0.92 11.12 -2.14
CA LYS A 248 2.25 11.55 -2.63
C LYS A 248 3.11 12.20 -1.53
N THR A 249 2.66 13.35 -1.03
CA THR A 249 3.35 14.12 0.02
C THR A 249 3.60 13.28 1.27
N THR A 250 2.64 12.45 1.67
CA THR A 250 2.80 11.49 2.78
C THR A 250 3.89 10.47 2.49
N SER A 251 3.91 9.87 1.30
CA SER A 251 4.94 8.87 0.93
C SER A 251 6.33 9.48 0.88
N ILE A 252 6.45 10.72 0.40
CA ILE A 252 7.71 11.48 0.41
C ILE A 252 8.21 11.70 1.83
N GLY A 253 7.35 12.17 2.74
CA GLY A 253 7.73 12.39 4.13
C GLY A 253 8.16 11.11 4.86
N LYS A 254 7.44 10.00 4.64
CA LYS A 254 7.80 8.68 5.19
C LYS A 254 9.15 8.19 4.64
N LEU A 255 9.36 8.28 3.33
CA LEU A 255 10.62 7.87 2.70
C LEU A 255 11.79 8.75 3.15
N ALA A 256 11.57 10.06 3.31
CA ALA A 256 12.57 10.99 3.82
C ALA A 256 13.02 10.61 5.23
N HIS A 257 12.06 10.30 6.11
CA HIS A 257 12.34 9.83 7.46
C HIS A 257 13.11 8.51 7.46
N GLN A 258 12.69 7.54 6.65
CA GLN A 258 13.36 6.26 6.52
C GLN A 258 14.83 6.44 6.08
N TYR A 259 15.08 7.17 4.99
CA TYR A 259 16.45 7.39 4.50
C TYR A 259 17.31 8.17 5.48
N LYS A 260 16.73 9.10 6.24
CA LYS A 260 17.47 9.77 7.31
C LYS A 260 17.85 8.82 8.44
N LEU A 261 16.96 7.91 8.86
CA LEU A 261 17.29 6.88 9.86
C LEU A 261 18.38 5.92 9.35
N GLU A 262 18.44 5.68 8.04
CA GLU A 262 19.52 4.95 7.38
C GLU A 262 20.82 5.77 7.23
N GLY A 263 20.88 6.98 7.81
CA GLY A 263 22.07 7.84 7.80
C GLY A 263 22.31 8.62 6.51
N LYS A 264 21.37 8.61 5.56
CA LYS A 264 21.50 9.34 4.29
C LYS A 264 21.21 10.82 4.48
N LYS A 265 21.92 11.67 3.75
CA LYS A 265 21.63 13.10 3.63
C LYS A 265 20.52 13.30 2.62
N VAL A 266 19.32 13.62 3.12
CA VAL A 266 18.11 13.80 2.31
C VAL A 266 17.79 15.28 2.16
N LEU A 267 17.28 15.67 0.99
CA LEU A 267 16.65 16.97 0.73
C LEU A 267 15.29 16.74 0.07
N MET A 268 14.31 17.61 0.35
CA MET A 268 13.00 17.57 -0.30
C MET A 268 12.73 18.86 -1.09
N ALA A 269 11.92 18.75 -2.15
CA ALA A 269 11.48 19.89 -2.96
C ALA A 269 9.95 19.97 -3.05
N ALA A 270 9.39 21.10 -2.65
CA ALA A 270 7.96 21.40 -2.70
C ALA A 270 7.55 21.96 -4.08
N ALA A 271 7.50 21.10 -5.10
CA ALA A 271 7.14 21.49 -6.46
C ALA A 271 5.63 21.36 -6.78
N ASP A 272 4.76 20.93 -5.84
CA ASP A 272 3.31 21.23 -5.90
C ASP A 272 3.06 22.71 -5.52
N THR A 273 3.51 23.63 -6.38
CA THR A 273 3.43 25.07 -6.10
C THR A 273 2.03 25.63 -6.25
N PHE A 274 1.12 24.92 -6.93
CA PHE A 274 -0.24 25.40 -7.17
C PHE A 274 -1.05 25.51 -5.88
N ARG A 275 -0.78 24.62 -4.91
CA ARG A 275 -1.52 24.56 -3.64
C ARG A 275 -0.61 25.04 -2.51
N ALA A 276 -0.86 26.23 -1.97
CA ALA A 276 -0.13 26.74 -0.81
C ALA A 276 -0.09 25.71 0.34
N GLY A 277 -1.24 25.11 0.67
CA GLY A 277 -1.31 24.06 1.69
C GLY A 277 -0.56 22.77 1.37
N ALA A 278 -0.21 22.49 0.10
CA ALA A 278 0.65 21.34 -0.23
C ALA A 278 2.12 21.63 0.09
N ILE A 279 2.57 22.88 -0.13
CA ILE A 279 3.90 23.33 0.29
C ILE A 279 4.02 23.21 1.81
N ASP A 280 3.06 23.77 2.56
CA ASP A 280 3.06 23.72 4.02
C ASP A 280 2.99 22.28 4.54
N GLN A 281 2.18 21.43 3.90
CA GLN A 281 2.11 20.01 4.25
C GLN A 281 3.46 19.30 4.09
N LEU A 282 4.20 19.57 3.00
CA LEU A 282 5.53 18.97 2.82
C LEU A 282 6.54 19.52 3.83
N VAL A 283 6.46 20.80 4.20
CA VAL A 283 7.30 21.41 5.24
C VAL A 283 7.09 20.72 6.59
N VAL A 284 5.83 20.49 7.00
CA VAL A 284 5.51 19.76 8.23
C VAL A 284 6.07 18.33 8.20
N TRP A 285 6.00 17.65 7.06
CA TRP A 285 6.64 16.34 6.90
C TRP A 285 8.16 16.42 7.00
N GLY A 286 8.77 17.49 6.48
CA GLY A 286 10.19 17.77 6.64
C GLY A 286 10.60 18.01 8.07
N GLU A 287 9.86 18.79 8.83
CA GLU A 287 10.09 19.00 10.26
C GLU A 287 9.98 17.67 11.02
N ARG A 288 8.94 16.88 10.74
CA ARG A 288 8.72 15.57 11.37
C ARG A 288 9.83 14.56 11.03
N ALA A 289 10.33 14.56 9.79
CA ALA A 289 11.48 13.77 9.40
C ALA A 289 12.81 14.40 9.85
N GLY A 290 12.82 15.67 10.24
CA GLY A 290 14.01 16.52 10.37
C GLY A 290 14.86 16.56 9.11
N VAL A 291 14.22 16.70 7.95
CA VAL A 291 14.81 16.82 6.61
C VAL A 291 14.43 18.19 6.05
N GLU A 292 15.39 18.88 5.45
CA GLU A 292 15.14 20.22 4.90
C GLU A 292 14.27 20.18 3.64
N VAL A 293 13.45 21.24 3.47
CA VAL A 293 12.54 21.39 2.33
C VAL A 293 12.86 22.67 1.56
N VAL A 294 13.18 22.52 0.28
CA VAL A 294 13.28 23.63 -0.67
C VAL A 294 11.90 23.96 -1.20
N ARG A 295 11.53 25.23 -1.12
CA ARG A 295 10.19 25.73 -1.50
C ARG A 295 10.30 27.06 -2.23
N GLY A 296 9.36 27.28 -3.16
CA GLY A 296 9.13 28.58 -3.79
C GLY A 296 7.86 29.25 -3.25
N ASN A 297 7.46 30.33 -3.91
CA ASN A 297 6.18 30.99 -3.63
C ASN A 297 5.00 30.16 -4.17
N ALA A 298 3.86 30.19 -3.49
CA ALA A 298 2.62 29.63 -4.01
C ALA A 298 2.25 30.26 -5.36
N GLY A 299 1.84 29.42 -6.32
CA GLY A 299 1.61 29.80 -7.71
C GLY A 299 2.88 30.05 -8.54
N GLY A 300 4.08 29.87 -7.96
CA GLY A 300 5.36 29.97 -8.66
C GLY A 300 5.61 28.81 -9.62
N ASP A 301 6.69 28.89 -10.39
CA ASP A 301 7.08 27.85 -11.37
C ASP A 301 7.68 26.62 -10.66
N PRO A 302 7.04 25.43 -10.74
CA PRO A 302 7.57 24.19 -10.15
C PRO A 302 8.99 23.87 -10.60
N ALA A 303 9.30 24.11 -11.88
CA ALA A 303 10.60 23.80 -12.44
C ALA A 303 11.72 24.69 -11.85
N ALA A 304 11.40 25.91 -11.41
CA ALA A 304 12.35 26.78 -10.72
C ALA A 304 12.66 26.24 -9.32
N VAL A 305 11.65 25.79 -8.58
CA VAL A 305 11.85 25.17 -7.25
C VAL A 305 12.73 23.92 -7.37
N VAL A 306 12.50 23.09 -8.38
CA VAL A 306 13.31 21.89 -8.61
C VAL A 306 14.74 22.24 -9.01
N PHE A 307 14.95 23.27 -9.84
CA PHE A 307 16.29 23.75 -10.17
C PHE A 307 17.08 24.16 -8.91
N ASP A 308 16.47 24.99 -8.07
CA ASP A 308 17.09 25.44 -6.82
C ASP A 308 17.39 24.26 -5.88
N ALA A 309 16.49 23.28 -5.83
CA ALA A 309 16.68 22.07 -5.02
C ALA A 309 17.82 21.19 -5.53
N VAL A 310 17.98 21.04 -6.85
CA VAL A 310 19.10 20.28 -7.44
C VAL A 310 20.43 20.98 -7.16
N GLU A 311 20.52 22.29 -7.37
CA GLU A 311 21.73 23.07 -7.07
C GLU A 311 22.11 22.96 -5.60
N ARG A 312 21.12 23.09 -4.71
CA ARG A 312 21.33 22.94 -3.27
C ARG A 312 21.78 21.54 -2.89
N ALA A 313 21.11 20.50 -3.40
CA ALA A 313 21.48 19.11 -3.14
C ALA A 313 22.91 18.80 -3.58
N LYS A 314 23.36 19.34 -4.72
CA LYS A 314 24.75 19.22 -5.19
C LYS A 314 25.73 19.95 -4.26
N ALA A 315 25.44 21.20 -3.91
CA ALA A 315 26.30 22.01 -3.05
C ALA A 315 26.47 21.39 -1.65
N GLU A 316 25.41 20.77 -1.16
CA GLU A 316 25.38 20.10 0.13
C GLU A 316 25.84 18.63 0.07
N GLN A 317 26.15 18.09 -1.11
CA GLN A 317 26.49 16.68 -1.31
C GLN A 317 25.43 15.74 -0.70
N ALA A 318 24.15 16.04 -0.94
CA ALA A 318 23.05 15.16 -0.52
C ALA A 318 23.08 13.84 -1.28
N ASP A 319 22.65 12.77 -0.61
CA ASP A 319 22.54 11.43 -1.19
C ASP A 319 21.22 11.29 -1.98
N VAL A 320 20.14 11.93 -1.50
CA VAL A 320 18.80 11.79 -2.08
C VAL A 320 18.06 13.13 -2.12
N LEU A 321 17.49 13.45 -3.28
CA LEU A 321 16.54 14.55 -3.49
C LEU A 321 15.16 13.98 -3.83
N LEU A 322 14.17 14.25 -2.98
CA LEU A 322 12.77 13.83 -3.18
C LEU A 322 11.94 15.02 -3.67
N VAL A 323 11.26 14.88 -4.81
CA VAL A 323 10.51 15.98 -5.43
C VAL A 323 9.01 15.69 -5.41
N ASP A 324 8.24 16.52 -4.72
CA ASP A 324 6.76 16.47 -4.73
C ASP A 324 6.20 17.29 -5.89
N THR A 325 5.25 16.75 -6.65
CA THR A 325 4.65 17.44 -7.81
C THR A 325 3.15 17.61 -7.66
N ALA A 326 2.57 18.52 -8.45
CA ALA A 326 1.13 18.64 -8.59
C ALA A 326 0.48 17.34 -9.10
N GLY A 327 -0.80 17.12 -8.75
CA GLY A 327 -1.56 15.92 -9.13
C GLY A 327 -2.90 16.17 -9.83
N ARG A 328 -3.02 17.27 -10.58
CA ARG A 328 -4.30 17.70 -11.22
C ARG A 328 -4.51 17.05 -12.58
N LEU A 329 -4.84 15.75 -12.60
CA LEU A 329 -4.99 14.95 -13.82
C LEU A 329 -6.12 15.44 -14.75
N GLN A 330 -7.15 16.10 -14.22
CA GLN A 330 -8.22 16.71 -15.02
C GLN A 330 -7.71 17.74 -16.04
N ASN A 331 -6.55 18.36 -15.77
CA ASN A 331 -5.85 19.26 -16.69
C ASN A 331 -4.64 18.56 -17.33
N LYS A 332 -4.85 17.33 -17.85
CA LYS A 332 -3.79 16.41 -18.34
C LYS A 332 -2.71 17.12 -19.16
N VAL A 333 -3.07 17.91 -20.16
CA VAL A 333 -2.08 18.54 -21.06
C VAL A 333 -1.13 19.49 -20.32
N ASN A 334 -1.64 20.25 -19.35
CA ASN A 334 -0.82 21.20 -18.60
C ASN A 334 0.04 20.49 -17.57
N LEU A 335 -0.52 19.53 -16.85
CA LEU A 335 0.23 18.71 -15.89
C LEU A 335 1.40 18.00 -16.58
N MET A 336 1.17 17.41 -17.75
CA MET A 336 2.21 16.67 -18.45
C MET A 336 3.32 17.58 -18.99
N LYS A 337 2.97 18.75 -19.52
CA LYS A 337 3.97 19.77 -19.92
C LYS A 337 4.82 20.24 -18.74
N GLU A 338 4.21 20.37 -17.56
CA GLU A 338 4.91 20.76 -16.33
C GLU A 338 5.89 19.68 -15.89
N LEU A 339 5.46 18.40 -15.86
CA LEU A 339 6.32 17.27 -15.54
C LEU A 339 7.49 17.12 -16.53
N GLU A 340 7.22 17.28 -17.84
CA GLU A 340 8.29 17.30 -18.85
C GLU A 340 9.28 18.44 -18.62
N LYS A 341 8.80 19.63 -18.25
CA LYS A 341 9.65 20.78 -17.95
C LYS A 341 10.53 20.52 -16.73
N ILE A 342 9.96 19.98 -15.65
CA ILE A 342 10.70 19.57 -14.44
C ILE A 342 11.79 18.57 -14.83
N LYS A 343 11.45 17.53 -15.60
CA LYS A 343 12.42 16.52 -16.06
C LYS A 343 13.56 17.15 -16.87
N ARG A 344 13.26 18.04 -17.83
CA ARG A 344 14.30 18.74 -18.62
C ARG A 344 15.24 19.58 -17.77
N VAL A 345 14.72 20.23 -16.74
CA VAL A 345 15.53 21.02 -15.80
C VAL A 345 16.47 20.11 -15.00
N ILE A 346 15.95 19.01 -14.46
CA ILE A 346 16.76 18.00 -13.75
C ILE A 346 17.87 17.47 -14.68
N GLN A 347 17.52 17.07 -15.91
CA GLN A 347 18.44 16.51 -16.90
C GLN A 347 19.55 17.46 -17.35
N ARG A 348 19.28 18.76 -17.37
CA ARG A 348 20.31 19.76 -17.70
C ARG A 348 21.41 19.78 -16.64
N GLU A 349 21.01 19.59 -15.38
CA GLU A 349 21.92 19.62 -14.25
C GLU A 349 22.57 18.26 -13.97
N ILE A 350 21.84 17.17 -14.20
CA ILE A 350 22.25 15.79 -13.97
C ILE A 350 21.70 14.93 -15.13
N PRO A 351 22.51 14.65 -16.18
CA PRO A 351 22.05 14.07 -17.45
C PRO A 351 21.26 12.75 -17.36
N ASP A 352 21.54 11.93 -16.35
CA ASP A 352 20.93 10.64 -16.07
C ASP A 352 19.73 10.70 -15.10
N ALA A 353 19.41 11.88 -14.55
CA ALA A 353 18.29 12.08 -13.64
C ALA A 353 16.99 12.52 -14.36
N PRO A 354 15.79 12.38 -13.74
CA PRO A 354 15.54 11.69 -12.48
C PRO A 354 15.83 10.19 -12.61
N HIS A 355 16.46 9.61 -11.59
CA HIS A 355 16.82 8.19 -11.56
C HIS A 355 15.60 7.31 -11.32
N GLU A 356 14.59 7.86 -10.65
CA GLU A 356 13.29 7.26 -10.43
C GLU A 356 12.18 8.30 -10.66
N VAL A 357 11.14 7.89 -11.39
CA VAL A 357 9.86 8.56 -11.49
C VAL A 357 8.82 7.62 -10.91
N LEU A 358 8.44 7.87 -9.65
CA LEU A 358 7.55 7.02 -8.89
C LEU A 358 6.11 7.52 -9.00
N LEU A 359 5.25 6.71 -9.60
CA LEU A 359 3.82 6.98 -9.63
C LEU A 359 3.17 6.45 -8.36
N VAL A 360 2.60 7.36 -7.58
CA VAL A 360 1.86 7.03 -6.36
C VAL A 360 0.40 6.74 -6.69
N VAL A 361 -0.08 5.60 -6.22
CA VAL A 361 -1.37 5.03 -6.57
C VAL A 361 -2.10 4.61 -5.30
N ASP A 362 -3.37 4.99 -5.21
CA ASP A 362 -4.24 4.62 -4.10
C ASP A 362 -4.88 3.24 -4.36
N ALA A 363 -4.53 2.25 -3.54
CA ALA A 363 -5.02 0.88 -3.68
C ALA A 363 -6.54 0.75 -3.43
N THR A 364 -7.18 1.74 -2.79
CA THR A 364 -8.64 1.75 -2.59
C THR A 364 -9.41 2.01 -3.88
N THR A 365 -8.74 2.57 -4.90
CA THR A 365 -9.40 3.05 -6.12
C THR A 365 -9.63 1.97 -7.18
N GLY A 366 -9.09 0.76 -6.99
CA GLY A 366 -9.31 -0.38 -7.88
C GLY A 366 -8.94 -0.06 -9.34
N GLN A 367 -9.80 -0.39 -10.31
CA GLN A 367 -9.52 -0.14 -11.74
C GLN A 367 -9.25 1.33 -12.12
N ASN A 368 -9.63 2.31 -11.29
CA ASN A 368 -9.25 3.71 -11.52
C ASN A 368 -7.73 3.90 -11.41
N ALA A 369 -7.06 3.18 -10.51
CA ALA A 369 -5.62 3.16 -10.40
C ALA A 369 -4.94 2.67 -11.70
N MET A 370 -5.48 1.60 -12.30
CA MET A 370 -4.98 1.07 -13.57
C MET A 370 -5.07 2.13 -14.69
N THR A 371 -6.22 2.78 -14.80
CA THR A 371 -6.44 3.82 -15.82
C THR A 371 -5.48 4.99 -15.63
N GLN A 372 -5.25 5.41 -14.38
CA GLN A 372 -4.27 6.46 -14.07
C GLN A 372 -2.85 6.03 -14.43
N ALA A 373 -2.46 4.81 -14.07
CA ALA A 373 -1.13 4.29 -14.36
C ALA A 373 -0.85 4.19 -15.87
N LYS A 374 -1.82 3.77 -16.69
CA LYS A 374 -1.74 3.84 -18.15
C LYS A 374 -1.45 5.25 -18.64
N GLN A 375 -2.23 6.22 -18.16
CA GLN A 375 -2.12 7.61 -18.61
C GLN A 375 -0.79 8.26 -18.24
N PHE A 376 -0.27 7.99 -17.03
CA PHE A 376 1.04 8.48 -16.61
C PHE A 376 2.16 7.76 -17.35
N LYS A 377 2.09 6.44 -17.54
CA LYS A 377 3.11 5.68 -18.27
C LYS A 377 3.26 6.14 -19.73
N GLU A 378 2.16 6.52 -20.39
CA GLU A 378 2.19 7.02 -21.76
C GLU A 378 2.91 8.36 -21.91
N THR A 379 2.97 9.17 -20.85
CA THR A 379 3.36 10.59 -20.96
C THR A 379 4.57 10.94 -20.11
N THR A 380 4.79 10.22 -19.02
CA THR A 380 5.88 10.40 -18.08
C THR A 380 6.60 9.07 -18.03
N ASP A 381 7.93 9.05 -18.19
CA ASP A 381 8.74 7.83 -18.15
C ASP A 381 8.76 7.25 -16.72
N VAL A 382 7.62 6.73 -16.25
CA VAL A 382 7.41 6.14 -14.93
C VAL A 382 8.27 4.89 -14.82
N THR A 383 9.08 4.83 -13.77
CA THR A 383 10.04 3.74 -13.52
C THR A 383 9.55 2.75 -12.46
N GLY A 384 8.58 3.16 -11.63
CA GLY A 384 8.02 2.31 -10.59
C GLY A 384 6.79 2.90 -9.91
N LEU A 385 6.19 2.09 -9.04
CA LEU A 385 4.95 2.42 -8.33
C LEU A 385 5.16 2.51 -6.82
N VAL A 386 4.41 3.41 -6.21
CA VAL A 386 4.16 3.43 -4.77
C VAL A 386 2.68 3.15 -4.55
N LEU A 387 2.36 2.05 -3.90
CA LEU A 387 0.98 1.70 -3.57
C LEU A 387 0.66 2.18 -2.16
N THR A 388 -0.42 2.91 -1.97
CA THR A 388 -0.80 3.43 -0.66
C THR A 388 -2.16 2.92 -0.22
N LYS A 389 -2.45 3.06 1.08
CA LYS A 389 -3.75 2.76 1.71
C LYS A 389 -4.18 1.29 1.58
N LEU A 390 -3.23 0.36 1.57
CA LEU A 390 -3.52 -1.07 1.54
C LEU A 390 -4.29 -1.51 2.79
N ASP A 391 -3.97 -0.90 3.94
CA ASP A 391 -4.63 -1.06 5.24
C ASP A 391 -6.11 -0.60 5.25
N GLY A 392 -6.47 0.27 4.33
CA GLY A 392 -7.81 0.83 4.19
C GLY A 392 -8.76 -0.03 3.37
N THR A 393 -8.27 -1.00 2.59
CA THR A 393 -9.03 -1.55 1.47
C THR A 393 -9.15 -3.07 1.45
N ALA A 394 -10.22 -3.54 0.79
CA ALA A 394 -10.42 -4.93 0.40
C ALA A 394 -9.98 -5.22 -1.06
N LYS A 395 -9.42 -4.21 -1.75
CA LYS A 395 -9.17 -4.19 -3.20
C LYS A 395 -7.70 -4.38 -3.56
N GLY A 396 -6.95 -5.16 -2.78
CA GLY A 396 -5.52 -5.40 -3.02
C GLY A 396 -5.19 -6.16 -4.31
N GLY A 397 -6.18 -6.72 -5.03
CA GLY A 397 -5.98 -7.41 -6.31
C GLY A 397 -5.42 -6.52 -7.43
N ILE A 398 -5.59 -5.21 -7.32
CA ILE A 398 -5.13 -4.23 -8.32
C ILE A 398 -3.62 -4.25 -8.55
N VAL A 399 -2.85 -4.69 -7.54
CA VAL A 399 -1.39 -4.79 -7.60
C VAL A 399 -0.94 -5.80 -8.66
N ILE A 400 -1.63 -6.94 -8.70
CA ILE A 400 -1.38 -8.02 -9.67
C ILE A 400 -1.71 -7.52 -11.07
N ALA A 401 -2.84 -6.81 -11.20
CA ALA A 401 -3.29 -6.24 -12.46
C ALA A 401 -2.25 -5.28 -13.05
N ILE A 402 -1.84 -4.28 -12.26
CA ILE A 402 -0.94 -3.21 -12.72
C ILE A 402 0.40 -3.80 -13.15
N ARG A 403 0.96 -4.74 -12.40
CA ARG A 403 2.21 -5.39 -12.79
C ARG A 403 2.08 -6.15 -14.11
N ASN A 404 1.04 -6.99 -14.22
CA ASN A 404 0.84 -7.84 -15.39
C ASN A 404 0.55 -7.05 -16.67
N GLU A 405 -0.17 -5.93 -16.58
CA GLU A 405 -0.54 -5.14 -17.75
C GLU A 405 0.48 -4.06 -18.11
N LEU A 406 1.07 -3.41 -17.09
CA LEU A 406 1.93 -2.26 -17.31
C LEU A 406 3.42 -2.55 -17.13
N HIS A 407 3.84 -3.73 -16.68
CA HIS A 407 5.26 -4.03 -16.45
C HIS A 407 5.98 -2.89 -15.68
N LEU A 408 5.30 -2.40 -14.64
CA LEU A 408 5.80 -1.37 -13.75
C LEU A 408 6.05 -2.04 -12.38
N PRO A 409 7.30 -2.12 -11.91
CA PRO A 409 7.58 -2.70 -10.62
C PRO A 409 6.99 -1.83 -9.51
N VAL A 410 6.33 -2.49 -8.56
CA VAL A 410 6.02 -1.86 -7.28
C VAL A 410 7.32 -1.73 -6.51
N LYS A 411 7.67 -0.52 -6.11
CA LYS A 411 8.89 -0.22 -5.37
C LYS A 411 8.63 -0.09 -3.87
N LEU A 412 7.48 0.49 -3.52
CA LEU A 412 7.10 0.83 -2.16
C LEU A 412 5.63 0.53 -1.91
N VAL A 413 5.31 0.15 -0.66
CA VAL A 413 3.94 -0.04 -0.18
C VAL A 413 3.68 0.72 1.11
N GLY A 414 2.55 1.41 1.17
CA GLY A 414 2.01 2.06 2.35
C GLY A 414 1.04 1.13 3.06
N LEU A 415 1.40 0.72 4.27
CA LEU A 415 0.70 -0.27 5.10
C LEU A 415 -0.01 0.36 6.32
N GLY A 416 -0.14 1.68 6.35
CA GLY A 416 -0.74 2.43 7.45
C GLY A 416 -0.51 3.94 7.35
N GLU A 417 -0.90 4.69 8.39
CA GLU A 417 -0.79 6.15 8.46
C GLU A 417 0.47 6.63 9.18
N GLY A 418 1.06 5.79 10.02
CA GLY A 418 2.27 6.07 10.79
C GLY A 418 3.47 6.38 9.90
N ILE A 419 4.44 7.12 10.47
CA ILE A 419 5.65 7.54 9.75
C ILE A 419 6.52 6.36 9.30
N ASN A 420 6.40 5.22 9.98
CA ASN A 420 7.14 3.98 9.71
C ASN A 420 6.32 2.97 8.90
N ASP A 421 5.16 3.36 8.35
CA ASP A 421 4.26 2.45 7.62
C ASP A 421 4.44 2.56 6.10
N LEU A 422 5.65 2.86 5.65
CA LEU A 422 6.07 2.75 4.25
C LEU A 422 7.20 1.73 4.19
N GLU A 423 7.03 0.69 3.39
CA GLU A 423 8.00 -0.39 3.28
C GLU A 423 8.45 -0.58 1.82
N PRO A 424 9.70 -1.00 1.58
CA PRO A 424 10.12 -1.56 0.31
C PRO A 424 9.22 -2.73 -0.08
N PHE A 425 8.84 -2.79 -1.36
CA PHE A 425 7.96 -3.86 -1.80
C PHE A 425 8.69 -5.19 -1.91
N ASN A 426 8.25 -6.18 -1.11
CA ASN A 426 8.60 -7.58 -1.28
C ASN A 426 7.38 -8.37 -1.77
N ALA A 427 7.57 -9.08 -2.89
CA ALA A 427 6.54 -9.94 -3.46
C ALA A 427 6.14 -11.08 -2.50
N ASN A 428 7.11 -11.71 -1.84
CA ASN A 428 6.87 -12.84 -0.92
C ASN A 428 6.01 -12.40 0.25
N ASP A 429 6.41 -11.31 0.91
CA ASP A 429 5.73 -10.80 2.09
C ASP A 429 4.32 -10.31 1.74
N PHE A 430 4.17 -9.69 0.57
CA PHE A 430 2.85 -9.31 0.03
C PHE A 430 1.96 -10.53 -0.22
N ALA A 431 2.47 -11.58 -0.88
CA ALA A 431 1.71 -12.79 -1.14
C ALA A 431 1.37 -13.54 0.16
N MET A 432 2.31 -13.64 1.10
CA MET A 432 2.09 -14.25 2.41
C MET A 432 1.02 -13.47 3.19
N GLY A 433 1.14 -12.14 3.25
CA GLY A 433 0.14 -11.27 3.87
C GLY A 433 -1.24 -11.38 3.23
N LEU A 434 -1.32 -11.56 1.91
CA LEU A 434 -2.59 -11.69 1.17
C LEU A 434 -3.26 -13.07 1.35
N PHE A 435 -2.49 -14.15 1.46
CA PHE A 435 -3.00 -15.52 1.44
C PHE A 435 -2.90 -16.27 2.77
N LYS A 436 -2.38 -15.64 3.83
CA LYS A 436 -2.32 -16.23 5.18
C LYS A 436 -3.69 -16.71 5.67
N GLY A 437 -3.74 -17.93 6.18
CA GLY A 437 -4.99 -18.58 6.61
C GLY A 437 -5.93 -19.03 5.48
N LEU A 438 -5.60 -18.79 4.20
CA LEU A 438 -6.36 -19.28 3.04
C LEU A 438 -5.78 -20.58 2.46
N LEU A 439 -4.51 -20.86 2.73
CA LEU A 439 -3.92 -22.16 2.40
C LEU A 439 -4.47 -23.23 3.33
N LYS A 440 -4.98 -24.32 2.75
CA LYS A 440 -5.53 -25.44 3.49
C LYS A 440 -4.52 -26.59 3.52
N ASP A 441 -4.44 -27.27 4.65
CA ASP A 441 -3.72 -28.55 4.74
C ASP A 441 -4.42 -29.58 3.83
N VAL A 442 -3.62 -30.29 3.02
CA VAL A 442 -4.09 -31.19 1.96
C VAL A 442 -3.74 -32.63 2.24
#